data_AF-A0A7R8X2G4-F1
#
_entry.id   AF-A0A7R8X2G4-F1
#
_cell.length_a   1.000
_cell.length_b   1.000
_cell.length_c   1.000
_cell.angle_alpha   90.00
_cell.angle_beta   90.00
_cell.angle_gamma   90.00
#
_symmetry.space_group_name_H-M   'P 1'
#
loop_
_entity.id
_entity.type
_entity.pdbx_description
1 polymer ?
#
loop_
_entity_poly.entity_id
_entity_poly.type
_entity_poly.pdbx_seq_one_letter_code
_entity_poly.pdbx_strand_id
1 'polypeptide(L)' 'MSSKMGSIADNGSGGSYVYRSCKAALNAVCVSAAKDLADEGIQVAILHPGWVRTDMGGPN' A
#
# COMPACT_ATOMS: atom_id res chain seq x y z
N MET A 1 6.41 5.95 1.69
CA MET A 1 5.00 6.16 2.09
C MET A 1 4.12 5.37 1.13
N SER A 2 3.34 4.40 1.64
CA SER A 2 2.46 3.54 0.85
C SER A 2 1.03 4.10 0.75
N SER A 3 0.12 3.36 0.11
CA SER A 3 -1.27 3.77 -0.09
C SER A 3 -1.96 4.18 1.23
N LYS A 4 -2.61 5.35 1.26
CA LYS A 4 -3.47 5.77 2.37
C LYS A 4 -4.57 4.75 2.69
N MET A 5 -5.07 4.06 1.66
CA MET A 5 -6.10 3.03 1.82
C MET A 5 -5.62 1.81 2.61
N GLY A 6 -4.30 1.56 2.71
CA GLY A 6 -3.73 0.50 3.52
C GLY A 6 -3.43 0.89 4.97
N SER A 7 -3.68 2.15 5.35
CA SER A 7 -3.50 2.63 6.72
C SER A 7 -4.76 2.36 7.55
N ILE A 8 -4.57 1.69 8.68
CA ILE A 8 -5.65 1.48 9.68
C ILE A 8 -5.92 2.79 10.42
N ALA A 9 -4.87 3.55 10.77
CA ALA A 9 -4.99 4.81 11.49
C ALA A 9 -5.67 5.92 10.68
N ASP A 10 -5.52 5.91 9.34
CA ASP A 10 -6.12 6.89 8.42
C ASP A 10 -7.51 6.45 7.91
N ASN A 11 -8.05 5.31 8.39
CA ASN A 11 -9.34 4.81 7.93
C ASN A 11 -10.52 5.44 8.70
N GLY A 12 -10.81 6.71 8.43
CA GLY A 12 -12.00 7.40 8.96
C GLY A 12 -13.28 7.18 8.15
N SER A 13 -13.18 6.70 6.90
CA SER A 13 -14.32 6.62 5.98
C SER A 13 -15.05 5.26 5.98
N GLY A 14 -14.39 4.19 6.42
CA GLY A 14 -14.88 2.82 6.22
C GLY A 14 -14.92 2.40 4.74
N GLY A 15 -15.66 1.32 4.45
CA GLY A 15 -15.89 0.76 3.12
C GLY A 15 -14.63 0.15 2.48
N SER A 16 -14.73 -0.20 1.18
CA SER A 16 -13.61 -0.72 0.38
C SER A 16 -12.85 -1.89 1.03
N TYR A 17 -13.55 -2.77 1.76
CA TYR A 17 -12.95 -3.78 2.64
C TYR A 17 -11.84 -4.58 1.96
N VAL A 18 -12.12 -5.14 0.78
CA VAL A 18 -11.16 -5.94 0.01
C VAL A 18 -9.97 -5.09 -0.42
N TYR A 19 -10.22 -3.89 -0.98
CA TYR A 19 -9.14 -3.04 -1.47
C TYR A 19 -8.23 -2.55 -0.33
N ARG A 20 -8.80 -2.12 0.79
CA ARG A 20 -8.07 -1.67 1.97
C ARG A 20 -7.30 -2.81 2.64
N SER A 21 -7.92 -3.97 2.83
CA SER A 21 -7.25 -5.13 3.43
C SER A 21 -6.08 -5.60 2.58
N CYS A 22 -6.23 -5.65 1.25
CA CYS A 22 -5.13 -5.98 0.35
C CYS A 22 -4.00 -4.96 0.41
N LYS A 23 -4.29 -3.65 0.48
CA LYS A 23 -3.24 -2.61 0.62
C LYS A 23 -2.54 -2.67 1.99
N ALA A 24 -3.25 -3.01 3.05
CA ALA A 24 -2.67 -3.21 4.37
C ALA A 24 -1.78 -4.46 4.42
N ALA A 25 -2.24 -5.58 3.84
CA ALA A 25 -1.45 -6.80 3.71
C ALA A 25 -0.18 -6.56 2.86
N LEU A 26 -0.28 -5.81 1.77
CA LEU A 26 0.87 -5.42 0.95
C LEU A 26 1.91 -4.63 1.76
N ASN A 27 1.49 -3.72 2.64
CA ASN A 27 2.42 -3.01 3.53
C ASN A 27 3.18 -3.97 4.44
N ALA A 28 2.49 -4.94 5.05
CA ALA A 28 3.11 -5.93 5.91
C ALA A 28 4.12 -6.81 5.14
N VAL A 29 3.75 -7.27 3.93
CA VAL A 29 4.63 -8.04 3.05
C VAL A 29 5.89 -7.25 2.71
N CYS A 30 5.78 -5.97 2.33
CA CYS A 30 6.95 -5.15 2.01
C CYS A 30 7.87 -4.94 3.21
N VAL A 31 7.34 -4.81 4.43
CA VAL A 31 8.17 -4.71 5.64
C VAL A 31 8.91 -6.00 5.91
N SER A 32 8.25 -7.16 5.80
CA SER A 32 8.92 -8.46 5.95
C SER A 32 9.99 -8.65 4.87
N ALA A 33 9.64 -8.46 3.60
CA ALA A 33 10.59 -8.60 2.48
C ALA A 33 11.80 -7.67 2.60
N ALA A 34 11.61 -6.42 3.07
CA ALA A 34 12.72 -5.50 3.30
C ALA A 34 13.71 -6.01 4.37
N LYS A 35 13.23 -6.74 5.37
CA LYS A 35 14.08 -7.35 6.41
C LYS A 35 14.77 -8.60 5.89
N ASP A 36 14.00 -9.47 5.24
CA ASP A 36 14.49 -10.77 4.78
C ASP A 36 15.57 -10.62 3.70
N LEU A 37 15.46 -9.60 2.85
CA LEU A 37 16.38 -9.35 1.73
C LEU A 37 17.51 -8.36 2.07
N ALA A 38 17.60 -7.90 3.32
CA ALA A 38 18.56 -6.88 3.73
C ALA A 38 20.02 -7.36 3.59
N ASP A 39 20.30 -8.62 3.95
CA ASP A 39 21.64 -9.21 3.90
C ASP A 39 22.13 -9.43 2.46
N GLU A 40 21.19 -9.49 1.50
CA GLU A 40 21.50 -9.56 0.06
C GLU A 40 21.72 -8.16 -0.56
N GLY A 41 21.60 -7.08 0.22
CA GLY A 41 21.73 -5.71 -0.26
C GLY A 41 20.56 -5.24 -1.13
N ILE A 42 19.42 -5.92 -1.08
CA ILE A 42 18.24 -5.61 -1.90
C ILE A 42 17.32 -4.64 -1.14
N GLN A 43 17.01 -3.51 -1.77
CA GLN A 43 16.08 -2.53 -1.21
C GLN A 43 14.65 -2.79 -1.67
N VAL A 44 13.70 -2.71 -0.73
CA VAL A 44 12.27 -2.83 -1.01
C VAL A 44 11.61 -1.48 -0.75
N ALA A 45 10.89 -0.97 -1.76
CA ALA A 45 10.15 0.28 -1.68
C ALA A 45 8.67 0.06 -1.99
N ILE A 46 7.83 0.82 -1.31
CA ILE A 46 6.38 0.87 -1.56
C ILE A 46 5.94 2.32 -1.76
N LEU A 47 5.22 2.56 -2.84
CA LEU A 47 4.88 3.90 -3.31
C LEU A 47 3.36 4.06 -3.41
N HIS A 48 2.88 5.20 -2.94
CA HIS A 48 1.53 5.67 -3.23
C HIS A 48 1.59 6.66 -4.39
N PRO A 49 0.97 6.36 -5.54
CA PRO A 49 0.98 7.28 -6.68
C PRO A 49 0.00 8.46 -6.52
N GLY A 50 -0.66 8.59 -5.36
CA GLY A 50 -1.82 9.46 -5.21
C GLY A 50 -3.06 8.88 -5.91
N TRP A 51 -4.03 9.76 -6.18
CA TRP A 51 -5.18 9.46 -7.03
C TRP A 51 -4.79 9.79 -8.47
N VAL A 52 -4.87 8.81 -9.37
CA VAL A 52 -4.41 8.96 -10.76
C VAL A 52 -5.55 8.66 -11.73
N ARG A 53 -5.73 9.54 -12.71
CA ARG A 53 -6.75 9.40 -13.76
C ARG A 53 -6.44 8.21 -14.68
N THR A 54 -7.08 7.09 -14.37
CA THR A 54 -6.94 5.77 -14.98
C THR A 54 -8.30 5.06 -14.86
N ASP A 55 -8.47 3.90 -15.51
CA ASP A 55 -9.71 3.13 -15.38
C ASP A 55 -10.04 2.78 -13.91
N MET A 56 -9.03 2.55 -13.07
CA MET A 56 -9.19 2.27 -11.64
C MET A 56 -9.49 3.54 -10.81
N GLY A 57 -8.86 4.67 -11.15
CA GLY A 57 -9.06 5.94 -10.44
C GLY A 57 -10.34 6.67 -10.86
N GLY A 58 -10.88 6.35 -12.03
CA GLY A 58 -12.01 7.05 -12.60
C GLY A 58 -11.60 8.40 -13.23
N PRO A 59 -12.60 9.22 -13.59
CA PRO A 59 -12.39 10.40 -14.41
C PRO A 59 -11.78 11.60 -13.66
N ASN A 60 -11.78 11.57 -12.32
CA ASN A 60 -11.35 12.66 -11.45
C ASN A 60 -10.01 12.36 -10.81
#